data_AF-A0A9Q3JYN2-F1
#
_entry.id   AF-A0A9Q3JYN2-F1
#
_cell.length_a   1.000
_cell.length_b   1.000
_cell.length_c   1.000
_cell.angle_alpha   90.00
_cell.angle_beta   90.00
_cell.angle_gamma   90.00
#
_symmetry.space_group_name_H-M   'P 1'
#
loop_
_entity.id
_entity.type
_entity.pdbx_description
1 polymer ?
#
loop_
_entity_poly.entity_id
_entity_poly.type
_entity_poly.pdbx_seq_one_letter_code
_entity_poly.pdbx_strand_id
1 'polypeptide(L)'
;MPDFKLPFKLYTDASGDGFGASLHQVQVLNDKPVEGPISFISRQIKPTEARYGASQMECLCLVWALEELNYFLEGCAFEVITDFTTVKLLLNMKTPKRHMLRWQIAIQENRGNMTIFHKDGNIYKNCRFTKQMAITESY
;
A
#
# COMPACT_ATOMS: atom_id res chain seq x y z
N MET A 1 6.61 19.90 -1.00
CA MET A 1 5.14 19.75 -1.08
C MET A 1 4.82 18.71 -2.16
N PRO A 2 3.74 17.93 -2.03
CA PRO A 2 3.34 16.97 -3.06
C PRO A 2 2.85 17.71 -4.32
N ASP A 3 3.18 17.19 -5.49
CA ASP A 3 2.72 17.69 -6.79
C ASP A 3 1.67 16.73 -7.38
N PHE A 4 0.39 17.09 -7.30
CA PHE A 4 -0.71 16.23 -7.77
C PHE A 4 -0.72 15.98 -9.28
N LYS A 5 0.14 16.66 -10.07
CA LYS A 5 0.32 16.37 -11.50
C LYS A 5 1.24 15.20 -11.76
N LEU A 6 2.06 14.81 -10.79
CA LEU A 6 3.02 13.72 -10.91
C LEU A 6 2.48 12.45 -10.25
N PRO A 7 2.75 11.27 -10.81
CA PRO A 7 2.25 10.03 -10.25
C PRO A 7 2.84 9.76 -8.87
N PHE A 8 1.99 9.29 -7.95
CA PHE A 8 2.42 8.81 -6.65
C PHE A 8 2.87 7.36 -6.71
N LYS A 9 3.71 6.96 -5.75
CA LYS A 9 4.12 5.57 -5.53
C LYS A 9 3.72 5.14 -4.13
N LEU A 10 2.82 4.18 -4.04
CA LEU A 10 2.35 3.60 -2.81
C LEU A 10 3.06 2.27 -2.57
N TYR A 11 3.92 2.22 -1.56
CA TYR A 11 4.51 0.98 -1.09
C TYR A 11 3.66 0.42 0.05
N THR A 12 3.37 -0.88 0.00
CA THR A 12 2.58 -1.56 1.05
C THR A 12 3.37 -2.76 1.56
N ASP A 13 3.36 -2.97 2.87
CA ASP A 13 4.02 -4.09 3.53
C ASP A 13 3.13 -4.59 4.69
N ALA A 14 2.97 -5.91 4.80
CA ALA A 14 2.21 -6.55 5.85
C ALA A 14 3.06 -7.62 6.53
N SER A 15 2.99 -7.68 7.86
CA SER A 15 3.61 -8.72 8.68
C SER A 15 2.57 -9.38 9.58
N GLY A 16 2.99 -10.36 10.39
CA GLY A 16 2.11 -11.05 11.33
C GLY A 16 1.61 -10.19 12.50
N ASP A 17 2.26 -9.05 12.76
CA ASP A 17 1.96 -8.17 13.90
C ASP A 17 1.26 -6.86 13.50
N GLY A 18 1.48 -6.42 12.26
CA GLY A 18 1.11 -5.10 11.79
C GLY A 18 1.15 -5.00 10.28
N PHE A 19 0.61 -3.92 9.75
CA PHE A 19 0.82 -3.54 8.36
C PHE A 19 1.02 -2.04 8.23
N GLY A 20 1.66 -1.64 7.15
CA GLY A 20 1.98 -0.25 6.88
C GLY A 20 2.14 0.03 5.41
N ALA A 21 2.08 1.31 5.09
CA ALA A 21 2.28 1.82 3.76
C ALA A 21 3.07 3.12 3.78
N SER A 22 3.86 3.35 2.72
CA SER A 22 4.54 4.61 2.50
C SER A 22 4.15 5.18 1.14
N LEU A 23 3.71 6.42 1.15
CA LEU A 23 3.43 7.18 -0.05
C LEU A 23 4.67 7.97 -0.42
N HIS A 24 5.13 7.80 -1.64
CA HIS A 24 6.30 8.45 -2.20
C HIS A 24 5.92 9.19 -3.48
N GLN A 25 6.76 10.14 -3.87
CA GLN A 25 6.63 10.84 -5.13
C GLN A 25 8.01 11.13 -5.71
N VAL A 26 8.14 11.02 -7.03
CA VAL A 26 9.34 11.46 -7.74
C VAL A 26 9.23 12.97 -7.96
N GLN A 27 10.15 13.73 -7.38
CA GLN A 27 10.27 15.18 -7.56
C GLN A 27 11.57 15.50 -8.29
N VAL A 28 11.59 16.59 -9.06
CA VAL A 28 12.82 17.04 -9.72
C VAL A 28 13.56 17.97 -8.76
N LEU A 29 14.72 17.53 -8.28
CA LEU A 29 15.62 18.33 -7.46
C LEU A 29 16.94 18.49 -8.20
N ASN A 30 17.36 19.74 -8.44
CA ASN A 30 18.58 20.06 -9.20
C ASN A 30 18.63 19.34 -10.57
N ASP A 31 17.54 19.44 -11.34
CA ASP A 31 17.35 18.79 -12.64
C ASP A 31 17.45 17.25 -12.65
N LYS A 32 17.39 16.62 -11.47
CA LYS A 32 17.43 15.16 -11.33
C LYS A 32 16.14 14.65 -10.68
N PRO A 33 15.56 13.56 -11.20
CA PRO A 33 14.44 12.90 -10.54
C PRO A 33 14.91 12.23 -9.24
N VAL A 34 14.32 12.63 -8.12
CA VAL A 34 14.58 12.09 -6.79
C VAL A 34 13.26 11.63 -6.21
N GLU A 35 13.19 10.36 -5.82
CA GLU A 35 12.02 9.83 -5.11
C GLU A 35 12.09 10.17 -3.62
N GLY A 36 11.09 10.90 -3.13
CA GLY A 36 10.97 11.32 -1.74
C GLY A 36 9.70 10.79 -1.09
N PRO A 37 9.71 10.52 0.23
CA PRO A 37 8.51 10.18 0.96
C PRO A 37 7.59 11.40 1.13
N ILE A 38 6.30 11.18 1.00
CA ILE A 38 5.22 12.16 1.23
C ILE A 38 4.53 11.88 2.56
N SER A 39 4.20 10.61 2.82
CA SER A 39 3.51 10.19 4.05
C SER A 39 3.84 8.74 4.40
N PHE A 40 3.84 8.45 5.69
CA PHE A 40 3.98 7.10 6.22
C PHE A 40 2.77 6.79 7.10
N ILE A 41 2.18 5.64 6.89
CA ILE A 41 1.06 5.14 7.69
C ILE A 41 1.36 3.73 8.15
N SER A 42 1.03 3.42 9.40
CA SER A 42 1.15 2.07 9.94
C SER A 42 0.12 1.82 11.01
N ARG A 43 -0.31 0.57 11.16
CA ARG A 43 -1.29 0.16 12.15
C ARG A 43 -1.06 -1.29 12.58
N GLN A 44 -1.39 -1.57 13.84
CA GLN A 44 -1.42 -2.92 14.39
C GLN A 44 -2.67 -3.69 13.95
N ILE A 45 -2.52 -5.02 13.83
CA ILE A 45 -3.59 -5.92 13.40
C ILE A 45 -4.64 -6.04 14.51
N LYS A 46 -5.92 -5.97 14.15
CA LYS A 46 -7.01 -6.21 15.10
C LYS A 46 -7.14 -7.71 15.41
N PRO A 47 -7.63 -8.10 16.60
CA PRO A 47 -7.83 -9.52 16.94
C PRO A 47 -8.70 -10.31 15.94
N THR A 48 -9.62 -9.64 15.26
CA THR A 48 -10.45 -10.23 14.19
C THR A 48 -9.67 -10.48 12.90
N GLU A 49 -8.69 -9.63 12.61
CA GLU A 49 -7.82 -9.68 11.44
C GLU A 49 -6.66 -10.66 11.65
N ALA A 50 -6.26 -10.93 12.90
CA ALA A 50 -5.24 -11.92 13.26
C ALA A 50 -5.58 -13.36 12.82
N ARG A 51 -6.83 -13.62 12.44
CA ARG A 51 -7.29 -14.91 11.88
C ARG A 51 -7.03 -15.03 10.38
N TYR A 52 -6.63 -13.96 9.71
CA TYR A 52 -6.37 -13.94 8.28
C TYR A 52 -4.98 -14.52 7.98
N GLY A 53 -4.90 -15.29 6.89
CA GLY A 53 -3.60 -15.75 6.39
C GLY A 53 -2.79 -14.59 5.80
N ALA A 54 -1.48 -14.80 5.59
CA ALA A 54 -0.57 -13.78 5.05
C ALA A 54 -1.13 -13.07 3.80
N SER A 55 -1.56 -13.85 2.81
CA SER A 55 -2.23 -13.36 1.60
C SER A 55 -3.43 -12.43 1.86
N GLN A 56 -4.28 -12.76 2.84
CA GLN A 56 -5.43 -11.93 3.19
C GLN A 56 -5.00 -10.64 3.90
N MET A 57 -3.96 -10.72 4.73
CA MET A 57 -3.37 -9.56 5.41
C MET A 57 -2.77 -8.56 4.44
N GLU A 58 -2.12 -9.04 3.38
CA GLU A 58 -1.54 -8.20 2.32
C GLU A 58 -2.64 -7.44 1.56
N CYS A 59 -3.71 -8.15 1.20
CA CYS A 59 -4.86 -7.52 0.54
C CYS A 59 -5.54 -6.49 1.44
N LEU A 60 -5.69 -6.82 2.73
CA LEU A 60 -6.24 -5.91 3.71
C LEU A 60 -5.36 -4.66 3.89
N CYS A 61 -4.04 -4.83 3.94
CA CYS A 61 -3.08 -3.72 4.01
C CYS A 61 -3.26 -2.76 2.83
N LEU A 62 -3.37 -3.28 1.60
CA LEU A 62 -3.61 -2.45 0.42
C LEU A 62 -4.94 -1.69 0.51
N VAL A 63 -6.03 -2.39 0.83
CA VAL A 63 -7.36 -1.75 0.94
C VAL A 63 -7.34 -0.63 1.97
N TRP A 64 -6.78 -0.91 3.15
CA TRP A 64 -6.63 0.08 4.21
C TRP A 64 -5.77 1.27 3.77
N ALA A 65 -4.64 1.02 3.09
CA ALA A 65 -3.77 2.09 2.61
C ALA A 65 -4.47 2.98 1.56
N LEU A 66 -5.30 2.41 0.69
CA LEU A 66 -6.12 3.16 -0.26
C LEU A 66 -7.16 4.04 0.46
N GLU A 67 -7.80 3.51 1.50
CA GLU A 67 -8.79 4.25 2.29
C GLU A 67 -8.16 5.43 3.06
N GLU A 68 -7.04 5.20 3.76
CA GLU A 68 -6.36 6.24 4.55
C GLU A 68 -5.71 7.32 3.68
N LEU A 69 -5.17 6.95 2.52
CA LEU A 69 -4.50 7.87 1.61
C LEU A 69 -5.42 8.38 0.50
N ASN A 70 -6.74 8.14 0.58
CA ASN A 70 -7.69 8.55 -0.45
C ASN A 70 -7.55 10.04 -0.79
N TYR A 71 -7.29 10.90 0.20
CA TYR A 71 -7.12 12.34 -0.03
C TYR A 71 -5.95 12.71 -0.96
N PHE A 72 -4.94 11.84 -1.10
CA PHE A 72 -3.84 12.03 -2.05
C PHE A 72 -4.08 11.33 -3.38
N LEU A 73 -4.72 10.16 -3.33
CA LEU A 73 -4.86 9.25 -4.48
C LEU A 73 -6.06 9.58 -5.35
N GLU A 74 -7.10 10.20 -4.76
CA GLU A 74 -8.31 10.57 -5.48
C GLU A 74 -7.99 11.54 -6.63
N GLY A 75 -8.37 11.15 -7.84
CA GLY A 75 -8.13 11.94 -9.06
C GLY A 75 -6.68 11.95 -9.57
N CYS A 76 -5.73 11.31 -8.88
CA CYS A 76 -4.32 11.26 -9.27
C CYS A 76 -3.93 9.87 -9.78
N ALA A 77 -3.01 9.81 -10.74
CA ALA A 77 -2.41 8.54 -11.14
C ALA A 77 -1.43 8.05 -10.07
N PHE A 78 -1.44 6.77 -9.75
CA PHE A 78 -0.50 6.20 -8.78
C PHE A 78 -0.12 4.76 -9.07
N GLU A 79 1.03 4.38 -8.54
CA GLU A 79 1.63 3.08 -8.69
C GLU A 79 1.66 2.36 -7.34
N VAL A 80 1.01 1.21 -7.24
CA VAL A 80 1.08 0.35 -6.05
C VAL A 80 2.21 -0.63 -6.21
N ILE A 81 3.16 -0.61 -5.27
CA ILE A 81 4.35 -1.46 -5.27
C ILE A 81 4.21 -2.43 -4.10
N THR A 82 4.02 -3.71 -4.45
CA THR A 82 3.80 -4.79 -3.50
C THR A 82 4.59 -6.04 -3.90
N ASP A 83 5.05 -6.80 -2.91
CA ASP A 83 5.85 -8.02 -3.03
C ASP A 83 4.94 -9.25 -3.09
N PHE A 84 3.64 -9.03 -3.23
CA PHE A 84 2.66 -10.06 -3.11
C PHE A 84 1.85 -10.21 -4.40
N THR A 85 1.95 -11.39 -5.00
CA THR A 85 1.14 -11.77 -6.17
C THR A 85 -0.34 -11.94 -5.80
N THR A 86 -0.65 -12.03 -4.50
CA THR A 86 -2.00 -12.21 -3.96
C THR A 86 -2.98 -11.14 -4.44
N VAL A 87 -2.56 -9.89 -4.55
CA VAL A 87 -3.45 -8.80 -5.01
C VAL A 87 -3.96 -9.09 -6.43
N LYS A 88 -3.10 -9.59 -7.32
CA LYS A 88 -3.49 -9.99 -8.68
C LYS A 88 -4.43 -11.20 -8.65
N LEU A 89 -4.19 -12.15 -7.75
CA LEU A 89 -5.06 -13.31 -7.58
C LEU A 89 -6.45 -12.92 -7.06
N LEU A 90 -6.52 -12.02 -6.09
CA LEU A 90 -7.78 -11.49 -5.54
C LEU A 90 -8.60 -10.80 -6.64
N LEU A 91 -7.97 -9.97 -7.46
CA LEU A 91 -8.64 -9.25 -8.55
C LEU A 91 -9.20 -10.19 -9.63
N ASN A 92 -8.57 -11.34 -9.85
CA ASN A 92 -8.98 -12.34 -10.83
C ASN A 92 -9.89 -13.44 -10.25
N MET A 93 -10.19 -13.38 -8.95
CA MET A 93 -11.00 -14.40 -8.27
C MET A 93 -12.47 -14.29 -8.70
N LYS A 94 -13.04 -15.40 -9.22
CA LYS A 94 -14.44 -15.44 -9.68
C LYS A 94 -15.46 -15.58 -8.54
N THR A 95 -15.08 -16.25 -7.46
CA THR A 95 -15.96 -16.55 -6.31
C THR A 95 -15.30 -16.19 -4.98
N PRO A 96 -15.03 -14.89 -4.72
CA PRO A 96 -14.46 -14.44 -3.46
C PRO A 96 -15.43 -14.60 -2.30
N LYS A 97 -14.89 -14.80 -1.09
CA LYS A 97 -15.69 -14.71 0.16
C LYS A 97 -16.25 -13.29 0.33
N ARG A 98 -17.32 -13.12 1.09
CA ARG A 98 -18.02 -11.82 1.25
C ARG A 98 -17.10 -10.64 1.63
N HIS A 99 -16.11 -10.86 2.50
CA HIS A 99 -15.14 -9.80 2.88
C HIS A 99 -14.15 -9.50 1.75
N MET A 100 -13.66 -10.53 1.05
CA MET A 100 -12.79 -10.40 -0.12
C MET A 100 -13.49 -9.68 -1.29
N LEU A 101 -14.79 -9.89 -1.46
CA LEU A 101 -15.58 -9.19 -2.48
C LEU A 101 -15.59 -7.67 -2.21
N ARG A 102 -15.73 -7.25 -0.94
CA ARG A 102 -15.67 -5.82 -0.58
C ARG A 102 -14.31 -5.22 -0.91
N TRP A 103 -13.24 -5.95 -0.58
CA TRP A 103 -11.87 -5.54 -0.92
C TRP A 103 -11.67 -5.43 -2.43
N GLN A 104 -12.19 -6.39 -3.20
CA GLN A 104 -12.09 -6.37 -4.65
C GLN A 104 -12.79 -5.14 -5.25
N ILE A 105 -13.97 -4.77 -4.73
CA ILE A 105 -14.71 -3.57 -5.16
C ILE A 105 -13.89 -2.30 -4.86
N ALA A 106 -13.39 -2.15 -3.63
CA ALA A 106 -12.60 -0.97 -3.24
C ALA A 106 -11.31 -0.80 -4.09
N ILE A 107 -10.65 -1.91 -4.42
CA ILE A 107 -9.46 -1.89 -5.29
C ILE A 107 -9.88 -1.58 -6.74
N GLN A 108 -11.05 -2.07 -7.20
CA GLN A 108 -11.54 -1.82 -8.55
C GLN A 108 -11.99 -0.37 -8.78
N GLU A 109 -12.54 0.30 -7.77
CA GLU A 109 -12.92 1.72 -7.84
C GLU A 109 -11.71 2.60 -8.18
N ASN A 110 -10.54 2.26 -7.61
CA ASN A 110 -9.29 2.98 -7.86
C ASN A 110 -8.53 2.51 -9.11
N ARG A 111 -9.01 1.48 -9.81
CA ARG A 111 -8.29 0.82 -10.91
C ARG A 111 -8.07 1.70 -12.14
N GLY A 112 -8.91 2.72 -12.34
CA GLY A 112 -8.74 3.67 -13.45
C GLY A 112 -7.44 4.46 -13.37
N ASN A 113 -6.98 4.76 -12.15
CA ASN A 113 -5.80 5.57 -11.89
C ASN A 113 -4.64 4.79 -11.27
N MET A 114 -4.87 3.53 -10.89
CA MET A 114 -3.93 2.68 -10.17
C MET A 114 -3.25 1.66 -11.09
N THR A 115 -1.91 1.64 -11.06
CA THR A 115 -1.10 0.57 -11.68
C THR A 115 -0.40 -0.27 -10.61
N ILE A 116 -0.57 -1.60 -10.64
CA ILE A 116 0.04 -2.49 -9.64
C ILE A 116 1.33 -3.10 -10.20
N PHE A 117 2.45 -2.77 -9.58
CA PHE A 117 3.75 -3.37 -9.82
C PHE A 117 4.08 -4.39 -8.74
N HIS A 118 4.39 -5.61 -9.20
CA HIS A 118 4.94 -6.64 -8.33
C HIS A 118 6.45 -6.54 -8.37
N LYS A 119 7.11 -6.32 -7.23
CA LYS A 119 8.57 -6.18 -7.16
C LYS A 119 9.11 -7.06 -6.06
N ASP A 120 10.05 -7.94 -6.40
CA ASP A 120 10.66 -8.86 -5.44
C ASP A 120 11.33 -8.09 -4.29
N GLY A 121 11.25 -8.66 -3.08
CA GLY A 121 11.43 -8.06 -1.74
C GLY A 121 12.71 -7.26 -1.43
N ASN A 122 13.57 -6.96 -2.40
CA ASN A 122 14.86 -6.31 -2.18
C ASN A 122 14.79 -4.77 -2.13
N ILE A 123 13.64 -4.16 -2.45
CA ILE A 123 13.50 -2.68 -2.59
C ILE A 123 12.81 -2.04 -1.39
N TYR A 124 12.30 -2.87 -0.47
CA TYR A 124 11.67 -2.44 0.78
C TYR A 124 12.63 -1.80 1.79
N LYS A 125 13.89 -1.51 1.44
CA LYS A 125 14.78 -0.76 2.34
C LYS A 125 14.14 0.56 2.79
N ASN A 126 13.32 1.21 1.95
CA ASN A 126 12.62 2.43 2.30
C ASN A 126 11.38 2.20 3.21
N CYS A 127 10.63 1.11 3.02
CA CYS A 127 9.45 0.78 3.85
C CYS A 127 9.81 -0.03 5.12
N ARG A 128 11.03 -0.59 5.19
CA ARG A 128 11.55 -1.26 6.39
C ARG A 128 11.84 -0.27 7.53
N PHE A 129 12.12 0.99 7.21
CA PHE A 129 12.22 2.04 8.23
C PHE A 129 10.89 2.24 8.97
N THR A 130 9.74 2.09 8.29
CA THR A 130 8.41 2.14 8.90
C THR A 130 8.18 0.97 9.88
N LYS A 131 8.69 -0.23 9.57
CA LYS A 131 8.67 -1.38 10.51
C LYS A 131 9.46 -1.11 11.79
N GLN A 132 10.58 -0.40 11.73
CA GLN A 132 11.38 -0.09 12.91
C GLN A 132 10.72 1.02 13.75
N MET A 133 10.18 2.06 13.11
CA MET A 133 9.52 3.19 13.79
C MET A 133 8.24 2.80 14.54
N ALA A 134 7.44 1.86 14.02
CA ALA A 134 6.26 1.36 14.73
C ALA A 134 6.58 0.65 16.06
N ILE A 135 7.84 0.26 16.28
CA ILE A 135 8.32 -0.38 17.52
C ILE A 135 9.04 0.64 18.43
N THR A 136 9.30 1.88 17.95
CA THR A 136 10.08 2.88 18.71
C THR A 136 9.27 4.03 19.33
N GLU A 137 7.97 4.13 19.08
CA GLU A 137 7.10 5.17 19.68
C GLU A 137 6.16 4.64 20.79
N SER A 138 6.59 3.61 21.52
CA SER A 138 5.95 3.21 22.76
C SER A 138 6.97 3.12 23.89
N TYR A 139 7.44 4.28 24.36
CA TYR A 139 7.92 4.55 25.73
C TYR A 139 7.76 6.03 26.06
#